data_AF-A0A1Y4UBZ7-F1
#
_entry.id   AF-A0A1Y4UBZ7-F1
#
_cell.length_a   1.000
_cell.length_b   1.000
_cell.length_c   1.000
_cell.angle_alpha   90.00
_cell.angle_beta   90.00
_cell.angle_gamma   90.00
#
_symmetry.space_group_name_H-M   'P 1'
#
loop_
_entity.id
_entity.type
_entity.pdbx_description
1 polymer ?
#
loop_
_entity_poly.entity_id
_entity_poly.type
_entity_poly.pdbx_seq_one_letter_code
_entity_poly.pdbx_strand_id
1 'polypeptide(L)' 'MKRTNPILVEAIARRMREIREQNGHTQEFLAHNTHLKIWDYESMQKSPSLESIARFCTFYALSLSDFFAPITFPQDSK' A
#
# COMPACT_ATOMS: atom_id res chain seq x y z
N MET A 1 0.80 4.84 -21.28
CA MET A 1 0.84 3.68 -20.34
C MET A 1 1.75 4.03 -19.18
N LYS A 2 1.24 4.10 -17.95
CA LYS A 2 2.12 4.12 -16.77
C LYS A 2 2.78 2.74 -16.69
N ARG A 3 4.08 2.67 -17.00
CA ARG A 3 4.92 1.47 -16.85
C ARG A 3 5.13 1.20 -15.36
N THR A 4 4.09 0.74 -14.68
CA THR A 4 4.17 0.33 -13.29
C THR A 4 4.40 -1.18 -13.26
N ASN A 5 5.39 -1.63 -12.48
CA ASN A 5 5.67 -3.06 -12.36
C ASN A 5 4.47 -3.72 -11.65
N PRO A 6 3.74 -4.65 -12.32
CA PRO A 6 2.53 -5.23 -11.75
C PRO A 6 2.79 -6.00 -10.45
N ILE A 7 3.94 -6.67 -10.34
CA ILE A 7 4.35 -7.41 -9.13
C ILE A 7 4.52 -6.45 -7.96
N LEU A 8 5.13 -5.29 -8.19
CA LEU A 8 5.30 -4.27 -7.15
C LEU A 8 3.94 -3.69 -6.72
N VAL A 9 3.07 -3.38 -7.68
CA VAL A 9 1.73 -2.82 -7.40
C VAL A 9 0.90 -3.80 -6.59
N GLU A 10 0.88 -5.07 -6.96
CA GLU A 10 0.19 -6.12 -6.24
C GLU A 10 0.73 -6.29 -4.82
N ALA A 11 2.06 -6.33 -4.65
CA ALA A 11 2.68 -6.48 -3.34
C ALA A 11 2.35 -5.30 -2.40
N ILE A 12 2.38 -4.07 -2.90
CA ILE A 12 2.02 -2.88 -2.12
C ILE A 12 0.52 -2.89 -1.78
N ALA A 13 -0.35 -3.19 -2.77
CA ALA A 13 -1.80 -3.26 -2.56
C ALA A 13 -2.17 -4.30 -1.50
N ARG A 14 -1.57 -5.48 -1.58
CA ARG A 14 -1.73 -6.55 -0.59
C ARG A 14 -1.26 -6.09 0.80
N ARG A 15 -0.08 -5.47 0.89
CA ARG A 15 0.45 -4.98 2.17
C ARG A 15 -0.44 -3.94 2.84
N MET A 16 -0.98 -2.99 2.06
CA MET A 16 -1.93 -1.99 2.57
C MET A 16 -3.22 -2.65 3.09
N ARG A 17 -3.75 -3.63 2.35
CA ARG A 17 -4.94 -4.40 2.75
C ARG A 17 -4.71 -5.17 4.05
N GLU A 18 -3.61 -5.90 4.15
CA GLU A 18 -3.25 -6.69 5.34
C GLU A 18 -3.21 -5.82 6.60
N ILE A 19 -2.51 -4.68 6.56
CA ILE A 19 -2.41 -3.75 7.70
C ILE A 19 -3.80 -3.21 8.06
N ARG A 20 -4.60 -2.84 7.05
CA ARG A 20 -5.97 -2.34 7.27
C ARG A 20 -6.86 -3.40 7.95
N GLU A 21 -6.83 -4.63 7.46
CA GLU A 21 -7.63 -5.74 7.98
C GLU A 21 -7.18 -6.17 9.39
N GLN A 22 -5.87 -6.17 9.66
CA GLN A 22 -5.32 -6.44 10.99
C GLN A 22 -5.79 -5.43 12.05
N ASN A 23 -6.10 -4.20 11.63
CA ASN A 23 -6.66 -3.16 12.49
C ASN A 23 -8.21 -3.13 12.47
N GLY A 24 -8.87 -4.05 11.75
CA GLY A 24 -10.33 -4.13 11.70
C GLY A 24 -11.00 -2.96 10.97
N HIS A 25 -10.27 -2.23 10.12
CA HIS A 25 -10.76 -1.03 9.46
C HIS A 25 -11.37 -1.32 8.09
N THR A 26 -12.43 -0.59 7.72
CA THR A 26 -12.96 -0.62 6.35
C THR A 26 -12.17 0.31 5.42
N GLN A 27 -12.33 0.13 4.11
CA GLN A 27 -11.70 1.02 3.13
C GLN A 27 -12.20 2.46 3.28
N GLU A 28 -13.49 2.64 3.54
CA GLU A 28 -14.16 3.93 3.74
C GLU A 28 -13.63 4.63 4.99
N PHE A 29 -13.51 3.90 6.10
CA PHE A 29 -12.95 4.44 7.34
C PHE A 29 -11.53 4.96 7.11
N LEU A 30 -10.67 4.15 6.49
CA LEU A 30 -9.29 4.55 6.24
C LEU A 30 -9.20 5.71 5.24
N ALA A 31 -9.99 5.69 4.16
CA ALA A 31 -10.02 6.75 3.17
C ALA A 31 -10.49 8.08 3.78
N HIS A 32 -11.51 8.05 4.65
CA HIS A 32 -12.00 9.23 5.35
C HIS A 32 -10.93 9.86 6.24
N ASN A 33 -10.20 9.05 7.00
CA ASN A 33 -9.21 9.54 7.96
C ASN A 33 -7.86 9.94 7.33
N THR A 34 -7.50 9.42 6.17
CA THR A 34 -6.20 9.68 5.52
C THR A 34 -6.30 10.53 4.26
N HIS A 35 -7.51 10.74 3.74
CA HIS A 35 -7.79 11.34 2.43
C HIS A 35 -7.09 10.61 1.28
N LEU A 36 -6.78 9.32 1.47
CA LEU A 36 -6.19 8.45 0.46
C LEU A 36 -7.28 7.74 -0.34
N LYS A 37 -6.99 7.46 -1.61
CA LYS A 37 -7.88 6.67 -2.47
C LYS A 37 -7.65 5.17 -2.25
N ILE A 38 -7.99 4.68 -1.06
CA ILE A 38 -7.70 3.30 -0.63
C ILE A 38 -8.25 2.26 -1.60
N TRP A 39 -9.49 2.46 -2.09
CA TRP A 39 -10.08 1.57 -3.07
C TRP A 39 -9.25 1.48 -4.35
N ASP A 40 -8.76 2.60 -4.90
CA ASP A 40 -7.92 2.62 -6.11
C ASP A 40 -6.61 1.82 -5.91
N TYR A 41 -6.05 1.86 -4.71
CA TYR A 41 -4.80 1.19 -4.38
C TYR A 41 -5.02 -0.32 -4.19
N GLU A 42 -6.00 -0.71 -3.39
CA GLU A 42 -6.26 -2.13 -3.11
C GLU A 42 -6.88 -2.89 -4.29
N SER A 43 -7.53 -2.20 -5.22
CA SER A 43 -8.02 -2.77 -6.49
C SER A 43 -6.98 -2.72 -7.61
N MET A 44 -5.76 -2.26 -7.31
CA MET A 44 -4.64 -2.12 -8.25
C MET A 44 -4.92 -1.17 -9.43
N GLN A 45 -5.98 -0.37 -9.38
CA GLN A 45 -6.29 0.64 -10.40
C GLN A 45 -5.23 1.75 -10.42
N LYS A 46 -4.61 2.03 -9.27
CA LYS A 46 -3.56 3.03 -9.13
C LYS A 46 -2.48 2.56 -8.17
N SER A 47 -1.21 2.79 -8.52
CA SER A 47 -0.13 2.68 -7.54
C SER A 47 -0.13 3.90 -6.60
N PRO A 48 -0.03 3.70 -5.28
CA PRO A 48 0.19 4.82 -4.36
C PRO A 48 1.57 5.47 -4.65
N SER A 49 1.69 6.77 -4.38
CA SER A 49 3.00 7.44 -4.35
C SER A 49 3.70 7.17 -3.03
N LEU A 50 5.00 7.44 -2.95
CA LEU A 50 5.73 7.37 -1.67
C LEU A 50 5.11 8.27 -0.60
N GLU A 51 4.60 9.44 -0.97
CA GLU A 51 3.89 10.33 -0.03
C GLU A 51 2.59 9.70 0.47
N SER A 52 1.82 9.03 -0.40
CA SER A 52 0.62 8.30 0.01
C SER A 52 0.96 7.15 0.97
N ILE A 53 2.05 6.42 0.71
CA ILE A 53 2.55 5.36 1.59
C ILE A 53 3.00 5.97 2.93
N ALA A 54 3.73 7.08 2.93
CA ALA A 54 4.15 7.76 4.15
C ALA A 54 2.96 8.18 5.00
N ARG A 55 1.91 8.76 4.41
CA ARG A 55 0.69 9.13 5.12
C ARG A 55 -0.04 7.93 5.72
N PHE A 56 -0.14 6.83 4.95
CA PHE A 56 -0.69 5.57 5.44
C PHE A 56 0.12 5.04 6.63
N CYS A 57 1.45 5.09 6.56
CA CYS A 57 2.34 4.68 7.64
C CYS A 57 2.18 5.56 8.88
N THR A 58 2.08 6.89 8.73
CA THR A 58 1.78 7.82 9.83
C THR A 58 0.48 7.47 10.53
N PHE A 59 -0.58 7.16 9.77
CA PHE A 59 -1.88 6.80 10.34
C PHE A 59 -1.82 5.55 11.23
N TYR A 60 -1.01 4.55 10.84
CA TYR A 60 -0.83 3.30 11.58
C TYR A 60 0.37 3.30 12.55
N ALA A 61 1.02 4.45 12.77
CA ALA A 61 2.26 4.54 13.55
C ALA A 61 3.33 3.51 13.12
N LEU A 62 3.43 3.27 11.81
CA LEU A 62 4.33 2.32 11.19
C LEU A 62 5.53 3.06 10.58
N SER A 63 6.74 2.48 10.64
CA SER A 63 7.86 3.00 9.86
C SER A 63 7.77 2.55 8.39
N LEU A 64 8.41 3.29 7.47
CA LEU A 64 8.50 2.84 6.08
C LEU A 64 9.25 1.49 5.97
N SER A 65 10.26 1.26 6.80
CA SER A 65 10.95 -0.05 6.86
C SER A 65 10.00 -1.18 7.22
N ASP A 66 9.15 -1.01 8.23
CA ASP A 66 8.20 -2.05 8.65
C ASP A 66 7.10 -2.28 7.60
N PHE A 67 6.73 -1.22 6.87
CA PHE A 67 5.83 -1.34 5.73
C PHE A 67 6.42 -2.25 4.65
N PHE A 68 7.66 -2.01 4.24
CA PHE A 68 8.31 -2.75 3.15
C PHE A 68 8.97 -4.06 3.56
N ALA A 69 9.22 -4.30 4.86
CA ALA A 69 9.92 -5.50 5.35
C ALA A 69 9.38 -6.84 4.81
N PRO A 70 8.06 -7.10 4.71
CA PRO A 70 7.54 -8.36 4.17
C PRO A 70 7.42 -8.37 2.63
N ILE A 71 7.72 -7.27 1.95
CA ILE A 71 7.66 -7.18 0.49
C ILE A 71 8.97 -7.73 -0.09
N THR A 72 8.94 -8.99 -0.53
CA THR A 72 10.04 -9.57 -1.30
C THR A 72 9.81 -9.27 -2.77
N PHE A 73 10.64 -8.40 -3.35
CA PHE A 73 10.61 -8.13 -4.78
C PHE A 73 11.52 -9.14 -5.50
N PRO A 74 11.05 -9.83 -6.56
CA PRO A 74 11.89 -10.77 -7.29
C PRO A 74 13.11 -10.04 -7.85
N GLN A 75 14.30 -10.59 -7.61
CA GLN A 75 15.48 -10.13 -8.32
C GLN A 75 15.42 -10.69 -9.73
N ASP A 76 15.56 -9.83 -10.73
CA ASP A 76 15.78 -10.29 -12.09
C ASP A 76 17.06 -11.14 -12.08
N SER A 77 16.91 -12.44 -12.29
CA SER A 77 18.02 -13.35 -12.55
C SER A 77 18.74 -12.82 -13.78
N LYS A 78 19.89 -12.16 -13.58
CA LYS A 78 20.78 -11.78 -14.68
C LYS A 78 21.27 -13.01 -15.43
#